data_AF-A0AA88DU35-F1
#
_entry.id   AF-A0AA88DU35-F1
#
_cell.length_a   1.000
_cell.length_b   1.000
_cell.length_c   1.000
_cell.angle_alpha   90.00
_cell.angle_beta   90.00
_cell.angle_gamma   90.00
#
_symmetry.space_group_name_H-M   'P 1'
#
loop_
_entity.id
_entity.type
_entity.pdbx_description
1 polymer ?
#
loop_
_entity_poly.entity_id
_entity_poly.type
_entity_poly.pdbx_seq_one_letter_code
_entity_poly.pdbx_strand_id
1 'polypeptide(L)'
;MAKSDNYPSRTLEITVLSGEDLRLDRRSIKKNAYVVVRSESESFRATEMDNGEGGSCPNWNERLVLDMPLHAQAVALEVHCKTAFGDRIVGSASVPVADIAGGYVPDTFLHFLSYRLRDSRGQRNGVINISVRTKVAAPEYTCSASVSAPEKMTVGVPMGKGKCGDVVTGVPVWCAYQGNF
;
A
#
# COMPACT_ATOMS: atom_id res chain seq x y z
N MET A 1 -21.80 26.47 4.54
CA MET A 1 -20.90 25.63 5.34
C MET A 1 -21.34 24.18 5.15
N ALA A 2 -20.65 23.42 4.30
CA ALA A 2 -20.93 22.00 4.16
C ALA A 2 -20.52 21.29 5.47
N LYS A 3 -21.40 20.42 5.98
CA LYS A 3 -21.05 19.49 7.04
C LYS A 3 -19.90 18.63 6.52
N SER A 4 -18.78 18.62 7.23
CA SER A 4 -17.79 17.56 7.09
C SER A 4 -18.45 16.31 7.67
N ASP A 5 -19.06 15.51 6.80
CA ASP A 5 -19.50 14.17 7.18
C ASP A 5 -18.23 13.38 7.47
N ASN A 6 -18.03 13.04 8.75
CA ASN A 6 -16.92 12.21 9.21
C ASN A 6 -17.17 10.75 8.77
N TYR A 7 -17.06 10.48 7.48
CA TYR A 7 -17.11 9.12 6.96
C TYR A 7 -15.87 8.35 7.43
N PRO A 8 -16.02 7.07 7.78
CA PRO A 8 -14.88 6.27 8.17
C PRO A 8 -13.85 6.25 7.04
N SER A 9 -12.60 6.48 7.40
CA SER A 9 -11.46 6.53 6.48
C SER A 9 -10.35 5.58 6.96
N ARG A 10 -9.47 5.22 6.05
CA ARG A 10 -8.22 4.53 6.33
C ARG A 10 -7.06 5.44 5.94
N THR A 11 -6.03 5.50 6.77
CA THR A 11 -4.83 6.28 6.44
C THR A 11 -3.92 5.44 5.55
N LEU A 12 -3.60 5.96 4.37
CA LEU A 12 -2.67 5.36 3.43
C LEU A 12 -1.29 6.00 3.55
N GLU A 13 -0.26 5.17 3.52
CA GLU A 13 1.12 5.60 3.33
C GLU A 13 1.55 5.19 1.92
N ILE A 14 1.74 6.16 1.04
CA ILE A 14 2.16 5.96 -0.35
C ILE A 14 3.53 6.61 -0.52
N THR A 15 4.53 5.82 -0.89
CA THR A 15 5.82 6.34 -1.34
C THR A 15 5.84 6.38 -2.86
N VAL A 16 6.01 7.57 -3.42
CA VAL A 16 6.23 7.76 -4.85
C VAL A 16 7.70 7.53 -5.12
N LEU A 17 8.05 6.45 -5.83
CA LEU A 17 9.43 6.02 -6.01
C LEU A 17 10.06 6.73 -7.21
N SER A 18 9.53 6.47 -8.40
CA SER A 18 10.12 6.95 -9.66
C SER A 18 9.09 6.99 -10.79
N GLY A 19 9.45 7.69 -11.86
CA GLY A 19 8.77 7.65 -13.15
C GLY A 19 9.68 7.09 -14.23
N GLU A 20 9.10 6.58 -15.31
CA GLU A 20 9.83 6.06 -16.46
C GLU A 20 9.20 6.55 -17.77
N ASP A 21 10.06 6.92 -18.73
CA ASP A 21 9.69 7.36 -20.08
C ASP A 21 8.58 8.43 -20.09
N LEU A 22 8.67 9.41 -19.19
CA LEU A 22 7.71 10.51 -19.12
C LEU A 22 7.91 11.49 -20.26
N ARG A 23 6.82 11.77 -21.00
CA ARG A 23 6.84 12.70 -22.13
C ARG A 23 5.75 13.74 -22.01
N LEU A 24 6.06 14.97 -22.38
CA LEU A 24 5.07 16.03 -22.54
C LEU A 24 5.06 16.47 -24.01
N ASP A 25 3.89 16.46 -24.64
CA ASP A 25 3.75 16.77 -26.07
C ASP A 25 4.71 15.96 -26.99
N ARG A 26 4.83 14.66 -26.71
CA ARG A 26 5.75 13.71 -27.39
C ARG A 26 7.24 13.95 -27.18
N ARG A 27 7.63 14.90 -26.32
CA ARG A 27 9.03 15.17 -25.97
C ARG A 27 9.32 14.69 -24.56
N SER A 28 10.48 14.06 -24.36
CA SER A 28 10.95 13.66 -23.04
C SER A 28 11.02 14.86 -22.10
N ILE A 29 10.50 14.69 -20.90
CA ILE A 29 10.62 15.69 -19.83
C ILE A 29 12.08 15.71 -19.38
N LYS A 30 12.57 16.90 -19.01
CA LYS A 30 13.95 17.08 -18.55
C LYS A 30 14.07 17.27 -17.05
N LYS A 31 13.08 17.93 -16.46
CA LYS A 31 13.02 18.29 -15.05
C LYS A 31 11.63 18.81 -14.72
N ASN A 32 11.45 19.18 -13.46
CA ASN A 32 10.28 19.84 -12.92
C ASN A 32 9.03 18.96 -12.84
N ALA A 33 9.19 17.64 -12.87
CA ALA A 33 8.10 16.71 -12.69
C ALA A 33 7.80 16.51 -11.20
N TYR A 34 6.52 16.41 -10.87
CA TYR A 34 6.05 16.12 -9.51
C TYR A 34 4.76 15.31 -9.59
N VAL A 35 4.42 14.59 -8.52
CA VAL A 35 3.26 13.71 -8.50
C VAL A 35 2.24 14.21 -7.50
N VAL A 36 0.98 14.30 -7.93
CA VAL A 36 -0.17 14.56 -7.07
C VAL A 36 -0.90 13.25 -6.85
N VAL A 37 -1.09 12.91 -5.59
CA VAL A 37 -1.86 11.76 -5.13
C VAL A 37 -3.19 12.26 -4.61
N ARG A 38 -4.28 11.78 -5.22
CA ARG A 38 -5.66 12.12 -4.85
C ARG A 38 -6.40 10.87 -4.39
N SER A 39 -7.10 10.98 -3.27
CA SER A 39 -8.16 10.04 -2.93
C SER A 39 -9.50 10.57 -3.48
N GLU A 40 -10.56 9.77 -3.42
CA GLU A 40 -11.92 10.20 -3.79
C GLU A 40 -12.47 11.29 -2.84
N SER A 41 -11.80 11.55 -1.72
CA SER A 41 -12.04 12.74 -0.90
C SER A 41 -11.39 13.99 -1.52
N GLU A 42 -11.81 15.19 -1.11
CA GLU A 42 -11.13 16.43 -1.51
C GLU A 42 -9.68 16.57 -0.99
N SER A 43 -9.14 15.55 -0.32
CA SER A 43 -7.76 15.53 0.15
C SER A 43 -6.78 15.07 -0.93
N PHE A 44 -5.73 15.86 -1.12
CA PHE A 44 -4.60 15.52 -1.99
C PHE A 44 -3.27 15.76 -1.28
N ARG A 45 -2.24 15.07 -1.74
CA ARG A 45 -0.84 15.30 -1.38
C ARG A 45 -0.02 15.36 -2.65
N ALA A 46 1.08 16.11 -2.63
CA ALA A 46 1.98 16.21 -3.76
C ALA A 46 3.40 15.97 -3.28
N THR A 47 4.21 15.39 -4.15
CA THR A 47 5.66 15.33 -3.95
C THR A 47 6.29 16.69 -4.19
N GLU A 48 7.49 16.88 -3.68
CA GLU A 48 8.42 17.85 -4.19
C GLU A 48 8.73 17.59 -5.68
N MET A 49 9.24 18.65 -6.29
CA MET A 49 9.65 18.64 -7.67
C MET A 49 10.92 17.82 -7.84
N ASP A 50 11.06 17.11 -8.96
CA ASP A 50 12.31 16.44 -9.27
C ASP A 50 13.49 17.45 -9.26
N ASN A 51 14.65 16.94 -8.87
CA ASN A 51 15.92 17.65 -8.87
C ASN A 51 16.56 17.76 -10.27
N GLY A 52 15.89 17.26 -11.32
CA GLY A 52 16.32 17.34 -12.72
C GLY A 52 17.45 16.40 -13.14
N GLU A 53 17.95 15.53 -12.26
CA GLU A 53 19.06 14.62 -12.56
C GLU A 53 18.61 13.38 -13.37
N GLY A 54 17.33 13.00 -13.27
CA GLY A 54 16.76 11.82 -13.92
C GLY A 54 16.14 12.03 -15.31
N GLY A 55 16.02 13.28 -15.78
CA GLY A 55 15.40 13.58 -17.08
C GLY A 55 13.96 13.05 -17.19
N SER A 56 13.70 12.16 -18.15
CA SER A 56 12.39 11.51 -18.34
C SER A 56 12.13 10.37 -17.35
N CYS A 57 13.10 10.06 -16.49
CA CYS A 57 13.03 9.03 -15.48
C CYS A 57 13.28 9.64 -14.09
N PRO A 58 12.39 10.51 -13.59
CA PRO A 58 12.56 11.16 -12.31
C PRO A 58 12.57 10.16 -11.15
N ASN A 59 13.35 10.46 -10.12
CA ASN A 59 13.35 9.74 -8.85
C ASN A 59 12.87 10.70 -7.76
N TRP A 60 11.71 10.43 -7.18
CA TRP A 60 11.17 11.24 -6.08
C TRP A 60 11.51 10.63 -4.73
N ASN A 61 11.34 9.30 -4.61
CA ASN A 61 11.51 8.55 -3.37
C ASN A 61 10.89 9.24 -2.14
N GLU A 62 9.69 9.81 -2.32
CA GLU A 62 9.04 10.64 -1.32
C GLU A 62 7.80 9.95 -0.75
N ARG A 63 7.67 10.00 0.57
CA ARG A 63 6.58 9.36 1.31
C ARG A 63 5.47 10.34 1.65
N LEU A 64 4.28 10.06 1.17
CA LEU A 64 3.05 10.82 1.38
C LEU A 64 2.09 10.05 2.28
N VAL A 65 1.42 10.77 3.18
CA VAL A 65 0.37 10.23 4.05
C VAL A 65 -0.93 10.97 3.77
N LEU A 66 -1.96 10.22 3.41
CA LEU A 66 -3.29 10.75 3.08
C LEU A 66 -4.39 9.83 3.63
N ASP A 67 -5.54 10.42 3.92
CA ASP A 67 -6.71 9.67 4.34
C ASP A 67 -7.57 9.32 3.13
N MET A 68 -7.93 8.05 3.01
CA MET A 68 -8.79 7.54 1.97
C MET A 68 -10.11 7.08 2.60
N PRO A 69 -11.27 7.59 2.14
CA PRO A 69 -12.56 7.11 2.61
C PRO A 69 -12.72 5.60 2.38
N LEU A 70 -13.42 4.89 3.29
CA LEU A 70 -13.62 3.45 3.13
C LEU A 70 -14.43 3.07 1.89
N HIS A 71 -15.28 3.98 1.39
CA HIS A 71 -16.07 3.80 0.18
C HIS A 71 -15.32 4.13 -1.12
N ALA A 72 -14.09 4.67 -1.02
CA ALA A 72 -13.31 5.01 -2.20
C ALA A 72 -12.96 3.75 -2.99
N GLN A 73 -13.07 3.81 -4.32
CA GLN A 73 -12.78 2.66 -5.18
C GLN A 73 -11.33 2.61 -5.67
N ALA A 74 -10.69 3.77 -5.77
CA ALA A 74 -9.33 3.89 -6.26
C ALA A 74 -8.62 5.15 -5.73
N VAL A 75 -7.29 5.14 -5.83
CA VAL A 75 -6.43 6.31 -5.61
C VAL A 75 -5.94 6.78 -6.97
N ALA A 76 -6.08 8.07 -7.27
CA ALA A 76 -5.58 8.67 -8.50
C ALA A 76 -4.16 9.20 -8.29
N LEU A 77 -3.28 8.88 -9.23
CA LEU A 77 -1.92 9.39 -9.34
C LEU A 77 -1.87 10.26 -10.59
N GLU A 78 -1.51 11.53 -10.43
CA GLU A 78 -1.32 12.45 -11.54
C GLU A 78 0.12 12.94 -11.54
N VAL A 79 0.81 12.74 -12.65
CA VAL A 79 2.13 13.31 -12.86
C VAL A 79 1.98 14.64 -13.57
N HIS A 80 2.55 15.68 -12.97
CA HIS A 80 2.54 17.04 -13.46
C HIS A 80 3.96 17.50 -13.79
N CYS A 81 4.08 18.49 -14.67
CA CYS A 81 5.34 19.08 -15.07
C CYS A 81 5.21 20.59 -15.13
N LYS A 82 5.99 21.30 -14.32
CA LYS A 82 6.01 22.76 -14.33
C LYS A 82 6.84 23.28 -15.50
N THR A 83 6.15 23.87 -16.47
CA THR A 83 6.76 24.50 -17.65
C THR A 83 6.76 26.02 -17.54
N ALA A 84 7.46 26.70 -18.46
CA ALA A 84 7.40 28.16 -18.57
C ALA A 84 5.98 28.69 -18.85
N PHE A 85 5.11 27.86 -19.43
CA PHE A 85 3.72 28.19 -19.75
C PHE A 85 2.74 27.79 -18.65
N GLY A 86 3.25 27.39 -17.48
CA GLY A 86 2.46 26.90 -16.36
C GLY A 86 2.53 25.40 -16.17
N ASP A 87 1.65 24.91 -15.31
CA ASP A 87 1.61 23.52 -14.93
C ASP A 87 0.83 22.67 -15.92
N ARG A 88 1.34 21.47 -16.21
CA ARG A 88 0.77 20.59 -17.22
C ARG A 88 0.77 19.15 -16.75
N ILE A 89 -0.38 18.51 -16.93
CA ILE A 89 -0.51 17.08 -16.69
C ILE A 89 0.25 16.30 -17.77
N VAL A 90 1.16 15.45 -17.32
CA VAL A 90 1.94 14.52 -18.13
C VAL A 90 1.09 13.28 -18.36
N GLY A 91 0.58 12.70 -17.28
CA GLY A 91 -0.36 11.60 -17.36
C GLY A 91 -0.90 11.22 -16.00
N SER A 92 -1.92 10.38 -16.01
CA SER A 92 -2.57 9.88 -14.81
C SER A 92 -2.71 8.36 -14.81
N ALA A 93 -2.76 7.79 -13.61
CA ALA A 93 -3.07 6.41 -13.34
C ALA A 93 -4.07 6.32 -12.19
N SER A 94 -4.86 5.25 -12.16
CA SER A 94 -5.81 4.96 -11.08
C SER A 94 -5.45 3.60 -10.50
N VAL A 95 -5.15 3.58 -9.20
CA VAL A 95 -4.79 2.38 -8.44
C VAL A 95 -6.03 1.90 -7.69
N PRO A 96 -6.64 0.76 -8.06
CA PRO A 96 -7.80 0.23 -7.37
C PRO A 96 -7.47 -0.13 -5.92
N VAL A 97 -8.44 0.02 -5.03
CA VAL A 97 -8.27 -0.36 -3.61
C VAL A 97 -7.98 -1.85 -3.44
N ALA A 98 -8.39 -2.70 -4.38
CA ALA A 98 -8.06 -4.12 -4.38
C ALA A 98 -6.54 -4.39 -4.42
N ASP A 99 -5.75 -3.52 -5.05
CA ASP A 99 -4.29 -3.63 -5.13
C ASP A 99 -3.60 -3.14 -3.86
N ILE A 100 -4.33 -2.44 -2.99
CA ILE A 100 -3.82 -1.80 -1.76
C ILE A 100 -4.21 -2.61 -0.52
N ALA A 101 -5.46 -3.08 -0.46
CA ALA A 101 -6.07 -3.69 0.74
C ALA A 101 -6.97 -4.90 0.39
N GLY A 102 -6.65 -5.62 -0.68
CA GLY A 102 -7.38 -6.81 -1.11
C GLY A 102 -7.36 -7.96 -0.09
N GLY A 103 -8.48 -8.68 0.00
CA GLY A 103 -8.95 -9.46 1.18
C GLY A 103 -8.15 -10.65 1.72
N TYR A 104 -6.87 -10.81 1.37
CA TYR A 104 -5.98 -11.83 1.95
C TYR A 104 -4.65 -11.26 2.44
N VAL A 105 -4.40 -9.97 2.28
CA VAL A 105 -3.14 -9.34 2.65
C VAL A 105 -3.33 -8.58 3.97
N PRO A 106 -2.44 -8.77 4.97
CA PRO A 106 -2.50 -7.97 6.19
C PRO A 106 -2.41 -6.49 5.87
N ASP A 107 -3.18 -5.66 6.57
CA ASP A 107 -3.26 -4.21 6.35
C ASP A 107 -1.90 -3.49 6.37
N THR A 108 -0.87 -4.09 6.95
CA THR A 108 0.49 -3.55 7.10
C THR A 108 1.46 -3.93 5.98
N PHE A 109 1.05 -4.77 5.03
CA PHE A 109 1.92 -5.22 3.94
C PHE A 109 2.29 -4.06 3.01
N LEU A 110 3.56 -4.00 2.62
CA LEU A 110 4.06 -2.99 1.69
C LEU A 110 4.02 -3.54 0.26
N HIS A 111 3.09 -3.04 -0.53
CA HIS A 111 2.99 -3.36 -1.94
C HIS A 111 3.93 -2.48 -2.76
N PHE A 112 4.66 -3.06 -3.71
CA PHE A 112 5.39 -2.32 -4.74
C PHE A 112 4.62 -2.46 -6.04
N LEU A 113 4.18 -1.33 -6.61
CA LEU A 113 3.29 -1.29 -7.76
C LEU A 113 3.88 -0.43 -8.87
N SER A 114 3.70 -0.88 -10.11
CA SER A 114 4.10 -0.15 -11.31
C SER A 114 2.88 0.05 -12.20
N TYR A 115 2.47 1.29 -12.40
CA TYR A 115 1.25 1.66 -13.11
C TYR A 115 1.56 2.42 -14.39
N ARG A 116 0.89 2.05 -15.48
CA ARG A 116 1.01 2.78 -16.75
C ARG A 116 0.23 4.08 -16.66
N LEU A 117 0.90 5.18 -17.00
CA LEU A 117 0.29 6.50 -17.08
C LEU A 117 -0.40 6.69 -18.43
N ARG A 118 -1.50 7.44 -18.42
CA ARG A 118 -2.21 7.87 -19.62
C ARG A 118 -2.24 9.38 -19.72
N ASP A 119 -1.93 9.92 -20.89
CA ASP A 119 -2.04 11.36 -21.15
C ASP A 119 -3.52 11.81 -21.23
N SER A 120 -3.74 13.11 -21.43
CA SER A 120 -5.08 13.69 -21.59
C SER A 120 -5.86 13.17 -22.81
N ARG A 121 -5.18 12.52 -23.75
CA ARG A 121 -5.77 11.87 -24.93
C ARG A 121 -5.97 10.36 -24.72
N GLY A 122 -5.71 9.85 -23.52
CA GLY A 122 -5.78 8.44 -23.16
C GLY A 122 -4.64 7.59 -23.71
N GLN A 123 -3.62 8.20 -24.34
CA GLN A 123 -2.46 7.50 -24.87
C GLN A 123 -1.49 7.13 -23.76
N ARG A 124 -0.77 6.03 -23.94
CA ARG A 124 0.24 5.59 -22.96
C ARG A 124 1.36 6.60 -22.88
N ASN A 125 1.72 7.00 -21.67
CA ASN A 125 2.73 8.02 -21.45
C ASN A 125 3.59 7.74 -20.22
N GLY A 126 4.42 6.71 -20.34
CA GLY A 126 5.33 6.29 -19.28
C GLY A 126 4.69 5.41 -18.20
N VAL A 127 5.46 5.19 -17.14
CA VAL A 127 5.10 4.36 -15.98
C VAL A 127 5.41 5.14 -14.70
N ILE A 128 4.59 4.97 -13.68
CA ILE A 128 4.85 5.43 -12.32
C ILE A 128 5.06 4.22 -11.41
N ASN A 129 6.14 4.26 -10.63
CA ASN A 129 6.48 3.25 -9.64
C ASN A 129 6.20 3.81 -8.24
N ILE A 130 5.44 3.06 -7.46
CA ILE A 130 5.07 3.44 -6.09
C ILE A 130 5.26 2.26 -5.15
N SER A 131 5.34 2.54 -3.85
CA SER A 131 4.98 1.58 -2.82
C SER A 131 3.84 2.11 -1.96
N VAL A 132 3.01 1.21 -1.46
CA VAL A 132 1.80 1.58 -0.69
C VAL A 132 1.53 0.57 0.42
N ARG A 133 1.08 1.08 1.56
CA ARG A 133 0.54 0.29 2.67
C ARG A 133 -0.55 1.06 3.41
N THR A 134 -1.44 0.34 4.07
CA THR A 134 -2.40 0.96 4.99
C THR A 134 -1.74 1.12 6.36
N LYS A 135 -1.99 2.26 7.02
CA LYS A 135 -1.65 2.41 8.43
C LYS A 135 -2.80 1.86 9.25
N VAL A 136 -2.52 0.83 10.03
CA VAL A 136 -3.41 0.42 11.12
C VAL A 136 -3.26 1.49 12.18
N ALA A 137 -4.35 2.20 12.49
CA ALA A 137 -4.42 2.98 13.73
C ALA A 137 -4.14 1.99 14.85
N ALA A 138 -3.01 2.18 15.56
CA ALA A 138 -2.64 1.32 16.67
C ALA A 138 -3.90 1.16 17.52
N PRO A 139 -4.44 -0.05 17.64
CA PRO A 139 -5.58 -0.19 18.49
C PRO A 139 -5.06 0.09 19.89
N GLU A 140 -5.75 0.93 20.64
CA GLU A 140 -5.54 1.03 22.08
C GLU A 140 -5.99 -0.29 22.72
N TYR A 141 -5.27 -1.37 22.44
CA TYR A 141 -5.29 -2.53 23.29
C TYR A 141 -4.28 -2.23 24.39
N THR A 142 -4.76 -1.64 25.48
CA THR A 142 -4.11 -1.82 26.78
C THR A 142 -4.25 -3.30 27.17
N CYS A 143 -3.56 -4.17 26.45
CA CYS A 143 -3.30 -5.52 26.90
C CYS A 143 -2.06 -5.45 27.78
N SER A 144 -2.27 -5.05 29.04
CA SER A 144 -1.34 -5.34 30.12
C SER A 144 -1.27 -6.86 30.27
N ALA A 145 -0.51 -7.53 29.42
CA ALA A 145 -0.08 -8.90 29.66
C ALA A 145 1.13 -8.83 30.61
N SER A 146 0.88 -8.54 31.88
CA SER A 146 1.78 -8.98 32.94
C SER A 146 1.74 -10.50 32.94
N VAL A 147 2.71 -11.14 32.29
CA VAL A 147 2.94 -12.57 32.47
C VAL A 147 3.62 -12.73 33.83
N SER A 148 2.82 -12.66 34.89
CA SER A 148 3.16 -13.28 36.16
C SER A 148 3.03 -14.79 35.94
N ALA A 149 4.16 -15.50 36.03
CA ALA A 149 4.21 -16.94 35.93
C ALA A 149 3.23 -17.58 36.93
N PRO A 150 2.33 -18.49 36.51
CA PRO A 150 1.59 -19.27 37.48
C PRO A 150 2.45 -20.45 37.93
N GLU A 151 2.65 -20.50 39.24
CA GLU A 151 3.22 -21.62 39.96
C GLU A 151 2.50 -22.94 39.63
N LYS A 152 3.29 -24.02 39.70
CA LYS A 152 2.90 -25.42 39.51
C LYS A 152 1.51 -25.75 40.04
N MET A 153 0.57 -26.03 39.14
CA MET A 153 -0.59 -26.86 39.47
C MET A 153 -0.23 -28.33 39.24
N THR A 154 0.07 -29.00 40.35
CA THR A 154 0.36 -30.44 40.40
C THR A 154 -0.93 -31.21 40.18
N VAL A 155 -1.10 -31.85 39.02
CA VAL A 155 -2.10 -32.90 38.81
C VAL A 155 -1.34 -34.22 38.67
N GLY A 156 -1.41 -35.04 39.71
CA GLY A 156 -0.79 -36.36 39.74
C GLY A 156 -1.58 -37.37 38.90
N VAL A 157 -0.86 -38.18 38.11
CA VAL A 157 -1.35 -39.44 37.57
C VAL A 157 -0.27 -40.49 37.84
N PRO A 158 -0.58 -41.65 38.43
CA PRO A 158 0.42 -42.63 38.81
C PRO A 158 0.74 -43.59 37.65
N MET A 159 1.94 -44.17 37.79
CA MET A 159 2.35 -45.51 37.35
C MET A 159 2.93 -45.68 35.93
N GLY A 160 4.11 -46.30 35.90
CA GLY A 160 4.61 -47.06 34.75
C GLY A 160 6.10 -46.90 34.48
N LYS A 161 6.95 -47.80 35.00
CA LYS A 161 8.34 -47.97 34.56
C LYS A 161 8.36 -48.33 33.07
N GLY A 162 9.05 -47.55 32.24
CA GLY A 162 9.32 -47.88 30.83
C GLY A 162 10.37 -46.96 30.22
N LYS A 163 11.34 -47.53 29.49
CA LYS A 163 12.58 -46.90 29.00
C LYS A 163 12.37 -46.03 27.75
N CYS A 164 13.20 -44.98 27.68
CA CYS A 164 13.92 -44.35 26.54
C CYS A 164 13.29 -44.32 25.13
N GLY A 165 13.14 -43.09 24.63
CA GLY A 165 13.33 -42.71 23.22
C GLY A 165 12.15 -42.95 22.28
N ASP A 166 11.47 -41.88 21.85
CA ASP A 166 11.62 -41.36 20.48
C ASP A 166 10.77 -40.10 20.27
N VAL A 167 11.19 -39.25 19.33
CA VAL A 167 10.59 -37.95 19.00
C VAL A 167 9.36 -38.13 18.11
N VAL A 168 8.22 -37.53 18.48
CA VAL A 168 7.02 -37.50 17.62
C VAL A 168 7.13 -36.37 16.61
N THR A 169 7.29 -36.71 15.34
CA THR A 169 7.11 -35.82 14.20
C THR A 169 5.64 -35.84 13.78
N GLY A 170 4.92 -34.74 14.02
CA GLY A 170 3.55 -34.57 13.52
C GLY A 170 3.59 -34.14 12.05
N VAL A 171 3.16 -35.02 11.16
CA VAL A 171 2.90 -34.72 9.73
C VAL A 171 1.46 -34.19 9.61
N PRO A 172 1.21 -33.02 9.01
CA PRO A 172 -0.16 -32.54 8.81
C PRO A 172 -0.85 -33.33 7.69
N VAL A 173 -2.04 -33.86 7.98
CA VAL A 173 -2.91 -34.57 7.02
C VAL A 173 -3.76 -33.55 6.25
N TRP A 174 -3.67 -33.57 4.92
CA TRP A 174 -4.53 -32.78 4.03
C TRP A 174 -5.83 -33.54 3.77
N CYS A 175 -6.97 -32.98 4.14
CA CYS A 175 -8.28 -33.54 3.79
C CYS A 175 -8.56 -33.33 2.29
N ALA A 176 -8.67 -34.42 1.53
CA ALA A 176 -9.25 -34.39 0.20
C ALA A 176 -10.79 -34.42 0.31
N TYR A 177 -11.46 -33.42 -0.26
CA TYR A 177 -12.91 -33.44 -0.48
C TYR A 177 -13.21 -34.26 -1.75
N GLN A 178 -13.98 -35.33 -1.60
CA GLN A 178 -14.78 -35.89 -2.67
C GLN A 178 -16.23 -35.90 -2.22
N GLY A 179 -17.10 -35.29 -3.01
CA GLY A 179 -18.54 -35.37 -2.86
C GLY A 179 -19.18 -35.26 -4.23
N ASN A 180 -19.42 -36.41 -4.87
CA ASN A 180 -20.34 -36.54 -5.99
C ASN A 180 -21.73 -36.86 -5.45
N PHE A 181 -22.74 -36.15 -5.94
CA PHE A 181 -24.08 -36.67 -6.16
C PHE A 181 -24.55 -36.18 -7.52
#